data_AF-A0A9W6LI18-F1
#
_entry.id   AF-A0A9W6LI18-F1
#
_cell.length_a   1.000
_cell.length_b   1.000
_cell.length_c   1.000
_cell.angle_alpha   90.00
_cell.angle_beta   90.00
_cell.angle_gamma   90.00
#
_symmetry.space_group_name_H-M   'P 1'
#
loop_
_entity.id
_entity.type
_entity.pdbx_description
1 polymer ?
#
loop_
_entity_poly.entity_id
_entity_poly.type
_entity_poly.pdbx_seq_one_letter_code
_entity_poly.pdbx_strand_id
1 'polypeptide(L)'
;MTEDAFSLADLPGTGADRSPESRGELRLADAAVAHILEGAALACAGTAASRRPRARATVKHGRIWAHLDVGVVWPGPVGAVSRDLTARVRAETARITGYDMAALDVVVHLVDAPRQAERRVL
;
A
#
# COMPACT_ATOMS: atom_id res chain seq x y z
N MET A 1 -30.62 -4.86 -20.96
CA MET A 1 -30.46 -6.28 -20.59
C MET A 1 -29.35 -6.31 -19.56
N THR A 2 -29.72 -6.64 -18.33
CA THR A 2 -28.99 -6.43 -17.07
C THR A 2 -27.92 -7.51 -16.86
N GLU A 3 -26.66 -7.10 -16.71
CA GLU A 3 -25.62 -7.94 -16.12
C GLU A 3 -25.62 -7.73 -14.60
N ASP A 4 -26.56 -8.37 -13.90
CA ASP A 4 -26.45 -8.59 -12.45
C ASP A 4 -25.38 -9.66 -12.24
N ALA A 5 -24.14 -9.23 -12.10
CA ALA A 5 -23.04 -10.09 -11.68
C ALA A 5 -23.23 -10.43 -10.19
N PHE A 6 -23.91 -11.54 -9.90
CA PHE A 6 -23.97 -12.11 -8.56
C PHE A 6 -22.57 -12.28 -8.00
N SER A 7 -22.27 -11.55 -6.92
CA SER A 7 -21.00 -11.70 -6.22
C SER A 7 -21.00 -13.06 -5.53
N LEU A 8 -19.83 -13.71 -5.45
CA LEU A 8 -19.65 -14.92 -4.63
C LEU A 8 -20.04 -14.72 -3.16
N ALA A 9 -20.20 -13.47 -2.70
CA ALA A 9 -20.69 -13.12 -1.37
C ALA A 9 -22.23 -13.20 -1.24
N ASP A 10 -22.98 -13.22 -2.35
CA ASP A 10 -24.45 -13.21 -2.38
C ASP A 10 -25.06 -14.62 -2.42
N LEU A 11 -24.23 -15.67 -2.50
CA LEU A 11 -24.71 -17.04 -2.42
C LEU A 11 -25.11 -17.38 -0.97
N PRO A 12 -26.27 -18.01 -0.75
CA PRO A 12 -26.70 -18.41 0.59
C PRO A 12 -25.63 -19.29 1.25
N GLY A 13 -25.19 -18.89 2.45
CA GLY A 13 -24.13 -19.57 3.21
C GLY A 13 -22.69 -19.10 2.93
N THR A 14 -22.46 -18.13 2.05
CA THR A 14 -21.10 -17.64 1.71
C THR A 14 -20.81 -16.19 2.12
N GLY A 15 -21.81 -15.46 2.63
CA GLY A 15 -21.70 -14.04 3.00
C GLY A 15 -22.07 -13.73 4.45
N ALA A 16 -22.86 -12.67 4.62
CA ALA A 16 -23.29 -12.14 5.92
C ALA A 16 -24.21 -13.08 6.71
N ASP A 17 -24.72 -14.15 6.10
CA ASP A 17 -25.58 -15.15 6.75
C ASP A 17 -24.79 -16.19 7.56
N ARG A 18 -23.46 -16.26 7.38
CA ARG A 18 -22.60 -17.13 8.19
C ARG A 18 -22.56 -16.67 9.64
N SER A 19 -22.47 -17.60 10.59
CA SER A 19 -22.19 -17.26 11.99
C SER A 19 -20.89 -16.45 12.08
N PRO A 20 -20.75 -15.47 13.01
CA PRO A 20 -19.58 -14.60 13.09
C PRO A 20 -18.24 -15.35 13.08
N GLU A 21 -18.21 -16.50 13.75
CA GLU A 21 -17.07 -17.40 13.91
C GLU A 21 -16.65 -18.09 12.58
N SER A 22 -17.56 -18.19 11.60
CA SER A 22 -17.31 -18.79 10.28
C SER A 22 -16.93 -17.76 9.21
N ARG A 23 -16.81 -16.47 9.56
CA ARG A 23 -16.49 -15.37 8.62
C ARG A 23 -14.98 -15.10 8.46
N GLY A 24 -14.14 -15.70 9.31
CA GLY A 24 -12.71 -15.43 9.37
C GLY A 24 -12.35 -14.27 10.31
N GLU A 25 -11.05 -14.03 10.51
CA GLU A 25 -10.53 -12.98 11.40
C GLU A 25 -10.09 -11.75 10.56
N LEU A 26 -10.61 -10.56 10.88
CA LEU A 26 -10.13 -9.31 10.32
C LEU A 26 -9.10 -8.68 11.26
N ARG A 27 -7.82 -8.73 10.87
CA ARG A 27 -6.74 -8.05 11.62
C ARG A 27 -6.61 -6.60 11.18
N LEU A 28 -7.33 -5.72 11.87
CA LEU A 28 -7.30 -4.27 11.62
C LEU A 28 -5.89 -3.68 11.71
N ALA A 29 -5.03 -4.22 12.58
CA ALA A 29 -3.65 -3.76 12.74
C ALA A 29 -2.84 -3.91 11.44
N ASP A 30 -2.97 -5.04 10.75
CA ASP A 30 -2.25 -5.32 9.50
C ASP A 30 -2.65 -4.33 8.40
N ALA A 31 -3.96 -4.11 8.24
CA ALA A 31 -4.50 -3.17 7.26
C ALA A 31 -4.15 -1.71 7.59
N ALA A 32 -4.26 -1.32 8.86
CA ALA A 32 -3.92 0.04 9.31
C ALA A 32 -2.43 0.35 9.06
N VAL A 33 -1.54 -0.60 9.39
CA VAL A 33 -0.10 -0.46 9.13
C VAL A 33 0.17 -0.37 7.63
N ALA A 34 -0.47 -1.21 6.81
CA ALA A 34 -0.32 -1.12 5.35
C ALA A 34 -0.64 0.30 4.83
N HIS A 35 -1.74 0.91 5.28
CA HIS A 35 -2.09 2.28 4.88
C HIS A 35 -1.12 3.34 5.40
N ILE A 36 -0.57 3.16 6.61
CA ILE A 36 0.49 4.04 7.12
C ILE A 36 1.72 3.98 6.22
N LEU A 37 2.13 2.78 5.80
CA LEU A 37 3.27 2.60 4.89
C LEU A 37 3.02 3.27 3.53
N GLU A 38 1.83 3.10 2.97
CA GLU A 38 1.42 3.74 1.72
C GLU A 38 1.44 5.27 1.82
N GLY A 39 0.87 5.83 2.89
CA GLY A 39 0.87 7.26 3.15
C GLY A 39 2.29 7.83 3.33
N ALA A 40 3.13 7.14 4.09
CA ALA A 40 4.53 7.53 4.29
C ALA A 40 5.32 7.49 2.97
N ALA A 41 5.04 6.50 2.11
CA ALA A 41 5.66 6.37 0.80
C ALA A 41 5.24 7.50 -0.15
N LEU A 42 3.94 7.82 -0.22
CA LEU A 42 3.43 8.95 -1.02
C LEU A 42 4.06 10.29 -0.63
N ALA A 43 4.36 10.47 0.67
CA ALA A 43 5.00 11.68 1.16
C ALA A 43 6.51 11.77 0.84
N CYS A 44 7.11 10.73 0.26
CA CYS A 44 8.52 10.73 -0.12
C CYS A 44 8.71 11.37 -1.50
N ALA A 45 9.60 12.36 -1.58
CA ALA A 45 9.95 13.01 -2.84
C ALA A 45 10.51 12.00 -3.85
N GLY A 46 10.15 12.15 -5.12
CA GLY A 46 10.56 11.25 -6.20
C GLY A 46 9.70 9.99 -6.34
N THR A 47 8.76 9.74 -5.43
CA THR A 47 7.73 8.72 -5.63
C THR A 47 6.62 9.25 -6.55
N ALA A 48 6.15 8.40 -7.45
CA ALA A 48 5.08 8.75 -8.38
C ALA A 48 3.71 8.44 -7.76
N ALA A 49 2.82 9.43 -7.76
CA ALA A 49 1.40 9.25 -7.42
C ALA A 49 0.67 8.52 -8.56
N SER A 50 0.87 7.20 -8.66
CA SER A 50 0.24 6.34 -9.67
C SER A 50 -0.66 5.30 -8.97
N ARG A 51 -0.90 4.12 -9.58
CA ARG A 51 -1.50 2.95 -8.88
C ARG A 51 -0.66 2.42 -7.70
N ARG A 52 0.44 3.09 -7.38
CA ARG A 52 1.38 2.82 -6.28
C ARG A 52 1.53 4.11 -5.46
N PRO A 53 1.79 4.01 -4.16
CA PRO A 53 2.28 2.84 -3.43
C PRO A 53 1.19 1.82 -3.07
N ARG A 54 1.60 0.55 -2.97
CA ARG A 54 0.78 -0.54 -2.44
C ARG A 54 1.57 -1.28 -1.38
N ALA A 55 0.99 -1.49 -0.20
CA ALA A 55 1.65 -2.19 0.89
C ALA A 55 0.89 -3.44 1.30
N ARG A 56 1.64 -4.39 1.86
CA ARG A 56 1.12 -5.49 2.66
C ARG A 56 1.95 -5.55 3.92
N ALA A 57 1.28 -5.66 5.06
CA ALA A 57 1.94 -5.74 6.36
C ALA A 57 1.37 -6.90 7.16
N THR A 58 2.19 -7.44 8.04
CA THR A 58 1.80 -8.39 9.06
C THR A 58 2.39 -7.94 10.38
N VAL A 59 1.52 -7.77 11.38
CA VAL A 59 1.90 -7.41 12.73
C VAL A 59 1.80 -8.65 13.61
N LYS A 60 2.92 -9.01 14.25
CA LYS A 60 2.97 -10.14 15.17
C LYS A 60 3.94 -9.84 16.31
N HIS A 61 3.52 -10.09 17.55
CA HIS A 61 4.35 -9.87 18.74
C HIS A 61 4.97 -8.46 18.81
N GLY A 62 4.21 -7.42 18.46
CA GLY A 62 4.68 -6.02 18.48
C GLY A 62 5.72 -5.68 17.41
N ARG A 63 5.88 -6.53 16.40
CA ARG A 63 6.81 -6.31 15.27
C ARG A 63 6.08 -6.33 13.94
N ILE A 64 6.61 -5.56 13.00
CA ILE A 64 6.04 -5.41 11.66
C ILE A 64 6.95 -6.07 10.61
N TRP A 65 6.36 -6.92 9.77
CA TRP A 65 6.96 -7.39 8.52
C TRP A 65 6.14 -6.83 7.37
N ALA A 66 6.80 -6.17 6.42
CA ALA A 66 6.10 -5.46 5.37
C ALA A 66 6.73 -5.65 4.00
N HIS A 67 5.88 -5.63 2.99
CA HIS A 67 6.23 -5.55 1.57
C HIS A 67 5.62 -4.28 1.01
N LEU A 68 6.44 -3.47 0.33
CA LEU A 68 6.06 -2.17 -0.20
C LEU A 68 6.46 -2.04 -1.68
N ASP A 69 5.46 -1.80 -2.50
CA ASP A 69 5.54 -1.62 -3.93
C ASP A 69 5.43 -0.13 -4.27
N VAL A 70 6.51 0.49 -4.76
CA VAL A 70 6.53 1.95 -5.07
C VAL A 70 6.83 2.25 -6.53
N GLY A 71 6.21 3.31 -7.06
CA GLY A 71 6.57 3.87 -8.35
C GLY A 71 7.58 5.01 -8.17
N VAL A 72 8.62 5.06 -9.00
CA VAL A 72 9.61 6.16 -9.04
C VAL A 72 9.70 6.68 -10.46
N VAL A 73 9.67 8.00 -10.61
CA VAL A 73 9.68 8.66 -11.93
C VAL A 73 11.02 8.45 -12.62
N TRP A 74 10.97 8.07 -13.90
CA TRP A 74 12.12 8.01 -14.80
C TRP A 74 12.26 9.30 -15.64
N PRO A 75 13.49 9.81 -15.88
CA PRO A 75 14.74 9.42 -15.22
C PRO A 75 14.82 9.96 -13.79
N GLY A 76 15.29 9.14 -12.85
CA GLY A 76 15.36 9.50 -11.44
C GLY A 76 16.38 8.69 -10.64
N PRO A 77 16.88 9.22 -9.51
CA PRO A 77 17.92 8.58 -8.71
C PRO A 77 17.35 7.46 -7.81
N VAL A 78 16.97 6.33 -8.42
CA VAL A 78 16.28 5.19 -7.76
C VAL A 78 16.94 4.78 -6.44
N GLY A 79 18.26 4.64 -6.41
CA GLY A 79 18.98 4.19 -5.22
C GLY A 79 19.05 5.22 -4.08
N ALA A 80 18.89 6.52 -4.37
CA ALA A 80 18.73 7.54 -3.33
C ALA A 80 17.29 7.51 -2.81
N VAL A 81 16.31 7.52 -3.72
CA VAL A 81 14.88 7.49 -3.38
C VAL A 81 14.54 6.25 -2.56
N SER A 82 15.05 5.06 -2.90
CA SER A 82 14.74 3.83 -2.15
C SER A 82 15.29 3.85 -0.72
N ARG A 83 16.49 4.40 -0.51
CA ARG A 83 17.10 4.55 0.82
C ARG A 83 16.32 5.55 1.67
N ASP A 84 16.03 6.71 1.11
CA ASP A 84 15.30 7.77 1.81
C ASP A 84 13.87 7.31 2.15
N LEU A 85 13.21 6.64 1.20
CA LEU A 85 11.91 6.01 1.39
C LEU A 85 11.95 5.00 2.54
N THR A 86 12.93 4.07 2.52
CA THR A 86 13.06 3.02 3.55
C THR A 86 13.24 3.63 4.93
N ALA A 87 14.11 4.63 5.06
CA ALA A 87 14.36 5.33 6.32
C ALA A 87 13.10 6.06 6.82
N ARG A 88 12.42 6.79 5.93
CA ARG A 88 11.20 7.55 6.25
C ARG A 88 10.06 6.64 6.65
N VAL A 89 9.79 5.59 5.89
CA VAL A 89 8.71 4.63 6.16
C VAL A 89 8.93 3.95 7.50
N ARG A 90 10.16 3.57 7.84
CA ARG A 90 10.49 3.01 9.17
C ARG A 90 10.23 4.01 10.29
N ALA A 91 10.77 5.23 10.17
CA ALA A 91 10.62 6.26 11.19
C ALA A 91 9.15 6.64 11.41
N GLU A 92 8.40 6.84 10.33
CA GLU A 92 7.00 7.23 10.40
C GLU A 92 6.11 6.13 10.97
N THR A 93 6.35 4.88 10.57
CA THR A 93 5.61 3.73 11.11
C THR A 93 5.86 3.56 12.61
N ALA A 94 7.12 3.66 13.05
CA ALA A 94 7.46 3.61 14.47
C ALA A 94 6.81 4.77 15.25
N ARG A 95 6.82 5.98 14.67
CA ARG A 95 6.21 7.17 15.28
C ARG A 95 4.70 7.02 15.48
N ILE A 96 3.97 6.47 14.50
CA ILE A 96 2.51 6.37 14.54
C ILE A 96 2.06 5.16 15.35
N THR A 97 2.71 4.01 15.18
CA THR A 97 2.23 2.73 15.74
C THR A 97 2.91 2.36 17.05
N GLY A 98 4.09 2.91 17.34
CA GLY A 98 4.94 2.50 18.45
C GLY A 98 5.62 1.13 18.25
N TYR A 99 5.46 0.49 17.09
CA TYR A 99 6.06 -0.81 16.78
C TYR A 99 7.35 -0.68 15.97
N ASP A 100 8.25 -1.62 16.22
CA ASP A 100 9.48 -1.77 15.44
C ASP A 100 9.23 -2.59 14.17
N MET A 101 9.86 -2.13 13.09
CA MET A 101 9.81 -2.81 11.80
C MET A 101 10.92 -3.84 11.68
N ALA A 102 10.57 -5.12 11.81
CA ALA A 102 11.50 -6.23 11.72
C ALA A 102 12.04 -6.43 10.30
N ALA A 103 11.19 -6.32 9.28
CA ALA A 103 11.58 -6.45 7.88
C ALA A 103 10.75 -5.53 6.98
N LEU A 104 11.39 -5.00 5.94
CA LEU A 104 10.74 -4.21 4.90
C LEU A 104 11.37 -4.56 3.55
N ASP A 105 10.60 -5.23 2.72
CA ASP A 105 10.95 -5.51 1.34
C ASP A 105 10.37 -4.42 0.44
N VAL A 106 11.25 -3.67 -0.23
CA VAL A 106 10.85 -2.57 -1.12
C VAL A 106 11.10 -2.95 -2.56
N VAL A 107 10.03 -2.96 -3.36
CA VAL A 107 10.11 -3.14 -4.81
C VAL A 107 9.87 -1.81 -5.49
N VAL A 108 10.85 -1.35 -6.25
CA VAL A 108 10.78 -0.08 -6.99
C VAL A 108 10.45 -0.35 -8.45
N HIS A 109 9.43 0.34 -8.92
CA HIS A 109 8.96 0.29 -10.31
C HIS A 109 9.25 1.64 -10.96
N LEU A 110 10.02 1.62 -12.03
CA LEU A 110 10.25 2.82 -12.83
C LEU A 110 8.97 3.13 -13.62
N VAL A 111 8.51 4.37 -13.52
CA VAL A 111 7.35 4.87 -14.26
C VAL A 111 7.76 6.10 -15.05
N ASP A 112 7.26 6.23 -16.27
CA ASP A 112 7.52 7.42 -17.07
C ASP A 112 6.93 8.67 -16.40
N ALA A 113 7.63 9.79 -16.53
CA ALA A 113 7.07 11.08 -16.13
C ALA A 113 5.74 11.31 -16.87
N PRO A 114 4.68 11.76 -16.19
CA PRO A 114 3.43 12.07 -16.85
C PRO A 114 3.70 13.09 -17.95
N ARG A 115 3.39 12.75 -19.21
CA ARG A 115 3.41 13.73 -20.31
C ARG A 115 2.44 14.84 -19.92
N GLN A 116 2.96 16.02 -19.64
CA GLN A 116 2.13 17.22 -19.50
C GLN A 116 1.27 17.32 -20.75
N ALA A 117 -0.05 17.17 -20.61
CA ALA A 117 -0.95 17.41 -21.72
C ALA A 117 -0.71 18.85 -22.20
N GLU A 118 -0.23 19.01 -23.43
CA GLU A 118 -0.11 20.33 -24.04
C GLU A 118 -1.46 21.02 -23.92
N ARG A 119 -1.48 22.09 -23.14
CA ARG A 119 -2.65 22.93 -22.94
C ARG A 119 -2.93 23.59 -24.29
N ARG A 120 -3.84 23.00 -25.07
CA ARG A 120 -4.39 23.64 -26.27
C ARG A 120 -5.06 24.95 -25.85
N VAL A 121 -4.36 26.05 -26.10
CA VAL A 121 -4.96 27.38 -26.08
C VAL A 121 -5.77 27.48 -27.37
N LEU A 122 -7.10 27.53 -27.23
CA LEU A 122 -8.03 27.93 -28.29
C LEU A 122 -8.19 29.44 -28.26
#